data_AF-A0A955KND8-F1
#
_entry.id   AF-A0A955KND8-F1
#
_cell.length_a   1.000
_cell.length_b   1.000
_cell.length_c   1.000
_cell.angle_alpha   90.00
_cell.angle_beta   90.00
_cell.angle_gamma   90.00
#
_symmetry.space_group_name_H-M   'P 1'
#
loop_
_entity.id
_entity.type
_entity.pdbx_description
1 polymer ?
#
loop_
_entity_poly.entity_id
_entity_poly.type
_entity_poly.pdbx_seq_one_letter_code
_entity_poly.pdbx_strand_id
1 'polypeptide(L)'
;PREVPQFKRFIDGKEAIHTTQKAKLFIQMMGAITTSFERKLVGLRRSVHRDRARLRSIGNKEIVRFVNYEHQLNDFVAAVVPTTTWLNQITGGNYMQMYTEDVELMEDLMIANSQLVESARSVLKTIQNVRGASEAILTNNLNATIRTLTVLTILLTIPTIVASLYGMNVPLPLAEHPYGFWLIMVFIAMVVSLVVWSFKRIKWL
;
A
#
# COMPACT_ATOMS: atom_id res chain seq x y z
N PRO A 1 -2.66 38.02 9.92
CA PRO A 1 -3.34 37.35 8.77
C PRO A 1 -2.67 36.01 8.45
N ARG A 2 -3.43 34.90 8.42
CA ARG A 2 -2.88 33.61 7.96
C ARG A 2 -2.50 33.76 6.48
N GLU A 3 -1.25 33.46 6.13
CA GLU A 3 -0.84 33.49 4.73
C GLU A 3 -1.65 32.47 3.94
N VAL A 4 -2.14 32.87 2.75
CA VAL A 4 -2.82 31.98 1.81
C VAL A 4 -1.92 31.83 0.59
N PRO A 5 -0.99 30.85 0.57
CA PRO A 5 0.05 30.74 -0.46
C PRO A 5 -0.51 30.60 -1.88
N GLN A 6 -1.74 30.07 -1.96
CA GLN A 6 -2.51 29.88 -3.19
C GLN A 6 -2.79 31.22 -3.89
N PHE A 7 -3.03 32.27 -3.12
CA PHE A 7 -3.38 33.59 -3.63
C PHE A 7 -2.24 34.61 -3.53
N LYS A 8 -1.02 34.20 -3.12
CA LYS A 8 0.12 35.12 -2.99
C LYS A 8 0.41 35.88 -4.29
N ARG A 9 0.28 35.25 -5.46
CA ARG A 9 0.52 35.90 -6.77
C ARG A 9 -0.48 37.02 -7.07
N PHE A 10 -1.72 36.87 -6.59
CA PHE A 10 -2.77 37.89 -6.67
C PHE A 10 -2.50 39.04 -5.69
N ILE A 11 -2.13 38.70 -4.45
CA ILE A 11 -1.86 39.68 -3.39
C ILE A 11 -0.59 40.51 -3.68
N ASP A 12 0.43 39.89 -4.27
CA ASP A 12 1.71 40.54 -4.60
C ASP A 12 1.66 41.37 -5.91
N GLY A 13 0.49 41.44 -6.58
CA GLY A 13 0.30 42.23 -7.81
C GLY A 13 1.03 41.70 -9.05
N LYS A 14 1.47 40.44 -9.03
CA LYS A 14 2.20 39.80 -10.15
C LYS A 14 1.28 39.30 -11.27
N GLU A 15 -0.02 39.20 -11.00
CA GLU A 15 -1.06 38.97 -12.01
C GLU A 15 -2.03 40.16 -11.99
N ALA A 16 -2.42 40.65 -13.18
CA ALA A 16 -3.35 41.76 -13.31
C ALA A 16 -4.76 41.31 -12.88
N ILE A 17 -5.21 41.80 -11.72
CA ILE A 17 -6.55 41.54 -11.20
C ILE A 17 -7.49 42.60 -11.77
N HIS A 18 -8.31 42.21 -12.74
CA HIS A 18 -9.39 43.06 -13.24
C HIS A 18 -10.67 42.74 -12.47
N THR A 19 -10.86 43.40 -11.32
CA THR A 19 -12.04 43.21 -10.45
C THR A 19 -13.37 43.59 -11.12
N THR A 20 -13.33 44.29 -12.25
CA THR A 20 -14.47 44.58 -13.12
C THR A 20 -14.95 43.36 -13.93
N GLN A 21 -14.08 42.37 -14.20
CA GLN A 21 -14.41 41.15 -14.95
C GLN A 21 -14.66 39.98 -13.98
N LYS A 22 -15.89 39.87 -13.46
CA LYS A 22 -16.26 38.89 -12.43
C LYS A 22 -15.97 37.43 -12.83
N ALA A 23 -16.26 37.06 -14.08
CA ALA A 23 -16.03 35.72 -14.60
C ALA A 23 -14.53 35.38 -14.65
N LYS A 24 -13.72 36.26 -15.25
CA LYS A 24 -12.27 36.09 -15.33
C LYS A 24 -11.60 35.99 -13.96
N LEU A 25 -12.00 36.83 -13.00
CA LEU A 25 -11.49 36.75 -11.63
C LEU A 25 -11.83 35.40 -10.98
N PHE A 26 -13.06 34.92 -11.15
CA PHE A 26 -13.47 33.62 -10.64
C PHE A 26 -12.64 32.48 -11.24
N ILE A 27 -12.46 32.46 -12.56
CA ILE A 27 -11.66 31.46 -13.27
C ILE A 27 -10.21 31.48 -12.77
N GLN A 28 -9.61 32.66 -12.61
CA GLN A 28 -8.26 32.81 -12.07
C GLN A 28 -8.14 32.27 -10.63
N MET A 29 -9.10 32.57 -9.76
CA MET A 29 -9.13 32.06 -8.39
C MET A 29 -9.24 30.53 -8.36
N MET A 30 -10.14 29.97 -9.18
CA MET A 30 -10.32 28.53 -9.27
C MET A 30 -9.08 27.85 -9.87
N GLY A 31 -8.46 28.45 -10.90
CA GLY A 31 -7.20 27.97 -11.46
C GLY A 31 -6.09 27.90 -10.41
N ALA A 32 -5.95 28.92 -9.58
CA ALA A 32 -4.96 28.93 -8.50
C ALA A 32 -5.20 27.83 -7.46
N ILE A 33 -6.46 27.54 -7.14
CA ILE A 33 -6.86 26.42 -6.29
C ILE A 33 -6.51 25.09 -6.96
N THR A 34 -6.88 24.89 -8.23
CA THR A 34 -6.57 23.67 -9.00
C THR A 34 -5.07 23.41 -9.05
N THR A 35 -4.24 24.42 -9.36
CA THR A 35 -2.77 24.29 -9.36
C THR A 35 -2.19 24.02 -7.96
N SER A 36 -2.83 24.54 -6.90
CA SER A 36 -2.44 24.23 -5.51
C SER A 36 -2.67 22.75 -5.19
N PHE A 37 -3.83 22.22 -5.58
CA PHE A 37 -4.15 20.80 -5.45
C PHE A 37 -3.22 19.93 -6.31
N GLU A 38 -2.94 20.31 -7.56
CA GLU A 38 -2.01 19.59 -8.43
C GLU A 38 -0.63 19.44 -7.81
N ARG A 39 -0.06 20.53 -7.26
CA ARG A 39 1.24 20.49 -6.57
C ARG A 39 1.24 19.53 -5.39
N LYS A 40 0.17 19.53 -4.58
CA LYS A 40 0.01 18.58 -3.47
C LYS A 40 -0.07 17.14 -3.96
N LEU A 41 -0.85 16.87 -5.01
CA LEU A 41 -0.98 15.54 -5.60
C LEU A 41 0.37 15.03 -6.13
N VAL A 42 1.15 15.87 -6.81
CA VAL A 42 2.50 15.51 -7.28
C VAL A 42 3.41 15.15 -6.11
N GLY A 43 3.37 15.91 -5.02
CA GLY A 43 4.13 15.62 -3.79
C GLY A 43 3.75 14.28 -3.17
N LEU A 44 2.45 13.99 -3.08
CA LEU A 44 1.94 12.74 -2.54
C LEU A 44 2.27 11.55 -3.44
N ARG A 45 2.10 11.69 -4.76
CA ARG A 45 2.49 10.68 -5.77
C ARG A 45 3.97 10.32 -5.66
N ARG A 46 4.85 11.32 -5.53
CA ARG A 46 6.30 11.07 -5.32
C ARG A 46 6.57 10.31 -4.03
N SER A 47 5.85 10.65 -2.95
CA SER A 47 5.99 9.96 -1.65
C SER A 47 5.55 8.49 -1.73
N VAL A 48 4.40 8.23 -2.37
CA VAL A 48 3.90 6.87 -2.64
C VAL A 48 4.90 6.09 -3.48
N HIS A 49 5.43 6.67 -4.56
CA HIS A 49 6.38 5.98 -5.44
C HIS A 49 7.69 5.61 -4.73
N ARG A 50 8.23 6.53 -3.92
CA ARG A 50 9.42 6.30 -3.10
C ARG A 50 9.22 5.19 -2.07
N ASP A 51 8.06 5.13 -1.41
CA ASP A 51 7.77 4.07 -0.44
C ASP A 51 7.50 2.74 -1.15
N ARG A 52 6.84 2.76 -2.32
CA ARG A 52 6.65 1.59 -3.17
C ARG A 52 7.96 0.98 -3.64
N ALA A 53 8.98 1.77 -3.95
CA ALA A 53 10.30 1.25 -4.35
C ALA A 53 10.94 0.35 -3.27
N ARG A 54 10.49 0.47 -2.01
CA ARG A 54 10.95 -0.32 -0.86
C ARG A 54 10.02 -1.50 -0.54
N LEU A 55 9.26 -1.99 -1.53
CA LEU A 55 8.29 -3.10 -1.40
C LEU A 55 8.83 -4.34 -0.66
N ARG A 56 10.10 -4.70 -0.85
CA ARG A 56 10.71 -5.88 -0.20
C ARG A 56 10.92 -5.73 1.32
N SER A 57 10.94 -4.50 1.83
CA SER A 57 11.14 -4.22 3.25
C SER A 57 9.88 -3.62 3.90
N ILE A 58 8.69 -3.90 3.33
CA ILE A 58 7.44 -3.42 3.91
C ILE A 58 7.17 -4.17 5.22
N GLY A 59 7.20 -3.42 6.31
CA GLY A 59 6.66 -3.84 7.61
C GLY A 59 5.46 -2.99 8.00
N ASN A 60 5.06 -3.07 9.28
CA ASN A 60 3.92 -2.33 9.80
C ASN A 60 4.04 -0.80 9.60
N LYS A 61 5.25 -0.25 9.69
CA LYS A 61 5.46 1.21 9.55
C LYS A 61 5.12 1.70 8.15
N GLU A 62 5.53 0.97 7.12
CA GLU A 62 5.24 1.27 5.72
C GLU A 62 3.75 1.14 5.44
N ILE A 63 3.08 0.11 5.96
CA ILE A 63 1.63 -0.09 5.82
C ILE A 63 0.86 1.09 6.41
N VAL A 64 1.22 1.53 7.63
CA VAL A 64 0.60 2.70 8.27
C VAL A 64 0.81 3.96 7.42
N ARG A 65 1.99 4.16 6.82
CA ARG A 65 2.23 5.28 5.89
C ARG A 65 1.33 5.21 4.66
N PHE A 66 1.15 4.04 4.06
CA PHE A 66 0.25 3.87 2.91
C PHE A 66 -1.21 4.19 3.26
N VAL A 67 -1.68 3.75 4.43
CA VAL A 67 -3.03 4.10 4.94
C VAL A 67 -3.17 5.61 5.13
N ASN A 68 -2.15 6.27 5.66
CA ASN A 68 -2.17 7.74 5.81
C ASN A 68 -2.18 8.46 4.45
N TYR A 69 -1.44 7.97 3.46
CA TYR A 69 -1.50 8.51 2.09
C TYR A 69 -2.89 8.33 1.47
N GLU A 70 -3.50 7.15 1.64
CA GLU A 70 -4.86 6.85 1.17
C GLU A 70 -5.88 7.80 1.79
N HIS A 71 -5.81 8.03 3.09
CA HIS A 71 -6.71 8.96 3.78
C HIS A 71 -6.58 10.40 3.24
N GLN A 72 -5.36 10.93 3.14
CA GLN A 72 -5.13 12.26 2.57
C GLN A 72 -5.64 12.40 1.14
N LEU A 73 -5.49 11.33 0.34
CA LEU A 73 -5.88 11.32 -1.06
C LEU A 73 -7.41 11.16 -1.23
N ASN A 74 -8.08 10.45 -0.32
CA ASN A 74 -9.53 10.39 -0.25
C ASN A 74 -10.13 11.76 0.12
N ASP A 75 -9.57 12.45 1.11
CA ASP A 75 -10.00 13.82 1.47
C ASP A 75 -9.82 14.78 0.29
N PHE A 76 -8.71 14.63 -0.45
CA PHE A 76 -8.45 15.37 -1.66
C PHE A 76 -9.52 15.12 -2.74
N VAL A 77 -9.82 13.84 -3.04
CA VAL A 77 -10.85 13.48 -4.03
C VAL A 77 -12.22 14.00 -3.59
N ALA A 78 -12.56 13.91 -2.30
CA ALA A 78 -13.81 14.42 -1.75
C ALA A 78 -13.93 15.95 -1.90
N ALA A 79 -12.81 16.69 -1.86
CA ALA A 79 -12.80 18.13 -2.07
C ALA A 79 -12.85 18.55 -3.55
N VAL A 80 -12.20 17.80 -4.44
CA VAL A 80 -12.03 18.17 -5.87
C VAL A 80 -13.14 17.62 -6.77
N VAL A 81 -13.78 16.50 -6.43
CA VAL A 81 -14.89 15.96 -7.25
C VAL A 81 -16.07 16.93 -7.35
N PRO A 82 -16.55 17.54 -6.25
CA PRO A 82 -17.66 18.50 -6.33
C PRO A 82 -17.31 19.74 -7.17
N THR A 83 -16.06 20.18 -7.21
CA THR A 83 -15.69 21.38 -7.98
C THR A 83 -15.91 21.19 -9.47
N THR A 84 -15.77 19.97 -10.02
CA THR A 84 -16.13 19.67 -11.41
C THR A 84 -17.61 19.92 -11.68
N THR A 85 -18.50 19.50 -10.76
CA THR A 85 -19.95 19.71 -10.91
C THR A 85 -20.31 21.19 -10.85
N TRP A 86 -19.70 21.94 -9.93
CA TRP A 86 -19.94 23.37 -9.78
C TRP A 86 -19.44 24.17 -10.99
N LEU A 87 -18.25 23.84 -11.52
CA LEU A 87 -17.73 24.48 -12.73
C LEU A 87 -18.69 24.26 -13.91
N ASN A 88 -19.16 23.03 -14.14
CA ASN A 88 -20.17 22.73 -15.17
C ASN A 88 -21.45 23.57 -15.03
N GLN A 89 -21.97 23.72 -13.81
CA GLN A 89 -23.20 24.49 -13.56
C GLN A 89 -23.01 25.98 -13.83
N ILE A 90 -21.85 26.54 -13.49
CA ILE A 90 -21.54 27.96 -13.74
C ILE A 90 -21.39 28.23 -15.24
N THR A 91 -20.72 27.34 -15.99
CA THR A 91 -20.54 27.47 -17.45
C THR A 91 -21.84 27.32 -18.22
N GLY A 92 -22.69 26.38 -17.84
CA GLY A 92 -23.95 26.09 -18.55
C GLY A 92 -25.15 26.93 -18.12
N GLY A 93 -25.06 27.63 -16.98
CA GLY A 93 -26.15 28.44 -16.44
C GLY A 93 -25.95 29.93 -16.64
N ASN A 94 -27.03 30.72 -16.57
CA ASN A 94 -27.00 32.18 -16.64
C ASN A 94 -26.50 32.85 -15.33
N TYR A 95 -25.54 32.23 -14.64
CA TYR A 95 -25.05 32.71 -13.34
C TYR A 95 -24.05 33.88 -13.46
N MET A 96 -23.34 33.98 -14.58
CA MET A 96 -22.45 35.11 -14.90
C MET A 96 -22.42 35.35 -16.41
N GLN A 97 -22.26 36.62 -16.81
CA GLN A 97 -21.97 36.94 -18.21
C GLN A 97 -20.52 36.56 -18.51
N MET A 98 -20.34 35.65 -19.47
CA MET A 98 -19.04 35.19 -19.95
C MET A 98 -18.86 35.59 -21.41
N TYR A 99 -17.68 36.10 -21.74
CA TYR A 99 -17.27 36.28 -23.13
C TYR A 99 -16.71 34.96 -23.68
N THR A 100 -16.56 34.85 -25.01
CA THR A 100 -16.04 33.63 -25.66
C THR A 100 -14.70 33.17 -25.07
N GLU A 101 -13.80 34.12 -24.78
CA GLU A 101 -12.51 33.84 -24.14
C GLU A 101 -12.64 33.27 -22.72
N ASP A 102 -13.65 33.73 -21.95
CA ASP A 102 -13.89 33.21 -20.59
C ASP A 102 -14.41 31.77 -20.63
N VAL A 103 -15.19 31.42 -21.67
CA VAL A 103 -15.70 30.05 -21.87
C VAL A 103 -14.54 29.09 -22.16
N GLU A 104 -13.62 29.45 -23.05
CA GLU A 104 -12.43 28.64 -23.34
C GLU A 104 -11.57 28.41 -22.08
N LEU A 105 -11.30 29.46 -21.30
CA LEU A 105 -10.55 29.34 -20.05
C LEU A 105 -11.26 28.46 -19.00
N MET A 106 -12.59 28.50 -18.99
CA MET A 106 -13.40 27.66 -18.10
C MET A 106 -13.37 26.20 -18.54
N GLU A 107 -13.43 25.91 -19.84
CA GLU A 107 -13.28 24.56 -20.39
C GLU A 107 -11.91 23.97 -20.03
N ASP A 108 -10.83 24.73 -20.20
CA ASP A 108 -9.48 24.33 -19.81
C ASP A 108 -9.39 24.00 -18.31
N LEU A 109 -9.99 24.85 -17.47
CA LEU A 109 -10.04 24.64 -16.03
C LEU A 109 -10.82 23.38 -15.66
N MET A 110 -11.94 23.12 -16.33
CA MET A 110 -12.75 21.92 -16.13
C MET A 110 -12.01 20.64 -16.55
N ILE A 111 -11.27 20.68 -17.67
CA ILE A 111 -10.40 19.60 -18.11
C ILE A 111 -9.31 19.35 -17.07
N ALA A 112 -8.61 20.40 -16.62
CA ALA A 112 -7.55 20.28 -15.61
C ALA A 112 -8.08 19.70 -14.29
N ASN A 113 -9.25 20.13 -13.83
CA ASN A 113 -9.88 19.60 -12.62
C ASN A 113 -10.27 18.12 -12.77
N SER A 114 -10.79 17.73 -13.94
CA SER A 114 -11.13 16.34 -14.25
C SER A 114 -9.90 15.44 -14.30
N GLN A 115 -8.82 15.91 -14.93
CA GLN A 115 -7.53 15.21 -14.95
C GLN A 115 -6.95 15.04 -13.55
N LEU A 116 -7.12 16.06 -12.69
CA LEU A 116 -6.66 16.02 -11.31
C LEU A 116 -7.36 14.92 -10.50
N VAL A 117 -8.70 14.79 -10.65
CA VAL A 117 -9.48 13.71 -10.02
C VAL A 117 -9.02 12.34 -10.52
N GLU A 118 -8.85 12.16 -11.83
CA GLU A 118 -8.44 10.88 -12.40
C GLU A 118 -7.02 10.50 -11.96
N SER A 119 -6.12 11.48 -11.91
CA SER A 119 -4.76 11.28 -11.41
C SER A 119 -4.75 10.88 -9.93
N ALA A 120 -5.58 11.51 -9.10
CA ALA A 120 -5.73 11.12 -7.70
C ALA A 120 -6.28 9.69 -7.56
N ARG A 121 -7.30 9.31 -8.32
CA ARG A 121 -7.83 7.93 -8.34
C ARG A 121 -6.78 6.91 -8.78
N SER A 122 -5.94 7.25 -9.75
CA SER A 122 -4.82 6.40 -10.19
C SER A 122 -3.78 6.18 -9.08
N VAL A 123 -3.47 7.21 -8.29
CA VAL A 123 -2.58 7.06 -7.14
C VAL A 123 -3.24 6.24 -6.02
N LEU A 124 -4.54 6.40 -5.76
CA LEU A 124 -5.29 5.54 -4.83
C LEU A 124 -5.21 4.06 -5.24
N LYS A 125 -5.46 3.76 -6.52
CA LYS A 125 -5.32 2.40 -7.05
C LYS A 125 -3.91 1.84 -6.89
N THR A 126 -2.89 2.69 -7.05
CA THR A 126 -1.48 2.30 -6.81
C THR A 126 -1.26 1.93 -5.34
N ILE A 127 -1.81 2.70 -4.40
CA ILE A 127 -1.71 2.41 -2.97
C ILE A 127 -2.39 1.07 -2.64
N GLN A 128 -3.60 0.84 -3.17
CA GLN A 128 -4.33 -0.43 -2.98
C GLN A 128 -3.54 -1.62 -3.50
N ASN A 129 -2.93 -1.52 -4.68
CA ASN A 129 -2.07 -2.55 -5.24
C ASN A 129 -0.84 -2.83 -4.37
N VAL A 130 -0.24 -1.80 -3.78
CA VAL A 130 0.89 -1.96 -2.86
C VAL A 130 0.46 -2.64 -1.57
N ARG A 131 -0.71 -2.30 -1.02
CA ARG A 131 -1.26 -2.98 0.16
C ARG A 131 -1.50 -4.48 -0.11
N GLY A 132 -2.15 -4.82 -1.22
CA GLY A 132 -2.36 -6.22 -1.62
C GLY A 132 -1.04 -6.98 -1.85
N ALA A 133 -0.04 -6.36 -2.46
CA ALA A 133 1.28 -6.97 -2.59
C ALA A 133 1.97 -7.17 -1.23
N SER A 134 1.79 -6.24 -0.30
CA SER A 134 2.32 -6.32 1.07
C SER A 134 1.68 -7.47 1.85
N GLU A 135 0.37 -7.65 1.73
CA GLU A 135 -0.38 -8.77 2.32
C GLU A 135 0.12 -10.12 1.76
N ALA A 136 0.37 -10.21 0.45
CA ALA A 136 0.92 -11.42 -0.16
C ALA A 136 2.34 -11.74 0.35
N ILE A 137 3.21 -10.73 0.48
CA ILE A 137 4.56 -10.90 1.04
C ILE A 137 4.48 -11.34 2.51
N LEU A 138 3.65 -10.69 3.32
CA LEU A 138 3.45 -11.05 4.73
C LEU A 138 2.94 -12.48 4.87
N THR A 139 1.94 -12.87 4.07
CA THR A 139 1.40 -14.23 4.06
C THR A 139 2.47 -15.24 3.67
N ASN A 140 3.32 -14.92 2.67
CA ASN A 140 4.42 -15.78 2.27
C ASN A 140 5.46 -15.94 3.39
N ASN A 141 5.79 -14.85 4.10
CA ASN A 141 6.72 -14.88 5.22
C ASN A 141 6.15 -15.65 6.43
N LEU A 142 4.85 -15.50 6.70
CA LEU A 142 4.14 -16.27 7.72
C LEU A 142 4.16 -17.76 7.38
N ASN A 143 3.83 -18.12 6.15
CA ASN A 143 3.87 -19.51 5.68
C ASN A 143 5.29 -20.09 5.75
N ALA A 144 6.32 -19.31 5.41
CA ALA A 144 7.71 -19.74 5.58
C ALA A 144 8.06 -20.01 7.05
N THR A 145 7.67 -19.11 7.96
CA THR A 145 7.90 -19.24 9.40
C THR A 145 7.19 -20.46 9.99
N ILE A 146 5.91 -20.65 9.66
CA ILE A 146 5.12 -21.82 10.07
C ILE A 146 5.78 -23.10 9.57
N ARG A 147 6.25 -23.10 8.32
CA ARG A 147 6.91 -24.26 7.75
C ARG A 147 8.21 -24.61 8.48
N THR A 148 9.03 -23.61 8.84
CA THR A 148 10.23 -23.81 9.67
C THR A 148 9.88 -24.41 11.02
N LEU A 149 8.86 -23.87 11.71
CA LEU A 149 8.41 -24.39 13.01
C LEU A 149 7.91 -25.83 12.89
N THR A 150 7.14 -26.16 11.85
CA THR A 150 6.64 -27.52 11.60
C THR A 150 7.77 -28.51 11.38
N VAL A 151 8.79 -28.15 10.58
CA VAL A 151 9.97 -29.01 10.37
C VAL A 151 10.71 -29.25 11.69
N LEU A 152 10.98 -28.19 12.46
CA LEU A 152 11.63 -28.32 13.76
C LEU A 152 10.81 -29.19 14.72
N THR A 153 9.49 -29.03 14.73
CA THR A 153 8.59 -29.83 15.57
C THR A 153 8.67 -31.30 15.21
N ILE A 154 8.61 -31.66 13.93
CA ILE A 154 8.70 -33.06 13.47
C ILE A 154 10.07 -33.66 13.81
N LEU A 155 11.15 -32.89 13.60
CA LEU A 155 12.52 -33.30 13.95
C LEU A 155 12.68 -33.62 15.43
N LEU A 156 12.02 -32.85 16.30
CA LEU A 156 12.05 -33.08 17.76
C LEU A 156 11.09 -34.20 18.19
N THR A 157 9.93 -34.31 17.56
CA THR A 157 8.86 -35.24 17.97
C THR A 157 9.25 -36.70 17.72
N ILE A 158 9.90 -37.03 16.60
CA ILE A 158 10.28 -38.40 16.26
C ILE A 158 11.23 -39.02 17.31
N PRO A 159 12.38 -38.40 17.65
CA PRO A 159 13.26 -38.91 18.71
C PRO A 159 12.56 -38.93 20.07
N THR A 160 11.74 -37.92 20.37
CA THR A 160 11.04 -37.83 21.66
C THR A 160 10.08 -38.99 21.85
N ILE A 161 9.26 -39.35 20.85
CA ILE A 161 8.33 -40.48 20.96
C ILE A 161 9.10 -41.79 21.18
N VAL A 162 10.19 -42.00 20.44
CA VAL A 162 10.99 -43.23 20.56
C VAL A 162 11.65 -43.30 21.94
N ALA A 163 12.27 -42.21 22.40
CA ALA A 163 12.84 -42.12 23.74
C ALA A 163 11.79 -42.30 24.84
N SER A 164 10.57 -41.78 24.64
CA SER A 164 9.46 -41.94 25.58
C SER A 164 9.06 -43.40 25.70
N LEU A 165 8.86 -44.09 24.58
CA LEU A 165 8.47 -45.51 24.55
C LEU A 165 9.53 -46.38 25.23
N TYR A 166 10.80 -46.24 24.84
CA TYR A 166 11.90 -47.01 25.45
C TYR A 166 12.28 -46.56 26.87
N GLY A 167 11.80 -45.39 27.31
CA GLY A 167 11.91 -44.92 28.69
C GLY A 167 10.79 -45.43 29.60
N MET A 168 9.76 -46.09 29.06
CA MET A 168 8.75 -46.75 29.87
C MET A 168 9.29 -48.06 30.42
N ASN A 169 9.02 -48.35 31.70
CA ASN A 169 9.39 -49.62 32.36
C ASN A 169 8.50 -50.80 31.89
N VAL A 170 8.30 -50.93 30.59
CA VAL A 170 7.52 -51.99 29.95
C VAL A 170 8.49 -52.88 29.18
N PRO A 171 8.37 -54.21 29.24
CA PRO A 171 9.23 -55.11 28.48
C PRO A 171 9.02 -54.86 26.97
N LEU A 172 10.01 -54.24 26.35
CA LEU A 172 10.01 -53.91 24.93
C LEU A 172 11.03 -54.77 24.18
N PRO A 173 10.74 -55.13 22.91
CA PRO A 173 11.70 -55.80 22.06
C PRO A 173 12.97 -54.94 21.91
N LEU A 174 14.14 -55.58 21.80
CA LEU A 174 15.48 -54.95 21.79
C LEU A 174 15.97 -54.32 23.11
N ALA A 175 15.19 -54.31 24.20
CA ALA A 175 15.62 -53.73 25.48
C ALA A 175 16.80 -54.49 26.12
N GLU A 176 16.84 -55.82 26.01
CA GLU A 176 17.91 -56.66 26.58
C GLU A 176 19.05 -56.95 25.58
N HIS A 177 18.98 -56.43 24.36
CA HIS A 177 19.97 -56.71 23.33
C HIS A 177 21.24 -55.85 23.53
N PRO A 178 22.47 -56.41 23.49
CA PRO A 178 23.72 -55.66 23.74
C PRO A 178 23.91 -54.43 22.85
N TYR A 179 23.35 -54.48 21.64
CA TYR A 179 23.39 -53.40 20.64
C TYR A 179 22.06 -52.65 20.46
N GLY A 180 21.05 -52.90 21.32
CA GLY A 180 19.69 -52.36 21.17
C GLY A 180 19.67 -50.83 21.11
N PHE A 181 20.39 -50.16 22.02
CA PHE A 181 20.53 -48.70 22.03
C PHE A 181 21.05 -48.13 20.70
N TRP A 182 22.12 -48.71 20.16
CA TRP A 182 22.72 -48.28 18.90
C TRP A 182 21.80 -48.52 17.70
N LEU A 183 21.10 -49.65 17.66
CA LEU A 183 20.12 -49.96 16.61
C LEU A 183 18.98 -48.94 16.59
N ILE A 184 18.45 -48.57 17.76
CA ILE A 184 17.38 -47.56 17.88
C ILE A 184 17.88 -46.18 17.43
N MET A 185 19.09 -45.79 17.83
CA MET A 185 19.70 -44.53 17.40
C MET A 185 19.87 -44.45 15.87
N VAL A 186 20.37 -45.53 15.24
CA VAL A 186 20.50 -45.61 13.78
C VAL A 186 19.13 -45.56 13.11
N PHE A 187 18.12 -46.23 13.66
CA PHE A 187 16.75 -46.19 13.15
C PHE A 187 16.16 -44.78 13.21
N ILE A 188 16.28 -44.08 14.34
CA ILE A 188 15.83 -42.69 14.49
C ILE A 188 16.54 -41.80 13.46
N ALA A 189 17.87 -41.91 13.33
CA ALA A 189 18.64 -41.13 12.38
C ALA A 189 18.22 -41.39 10.92
N MET A 190 17.91 -42.64 10.57
CA MET A 190 17.39 -43.01 9.25
C MET A 190 16.03 -42.36 9.00
N VAL A 191 15.08 -42.49 9.93
CA VAL A 191 13.72 -41.93 9.80
C VAL A 191 13.78 -40.42 9.68
N VAL A 192 14.54 -39.73 10.54
CA VAL A 192 14.73 -38.28 10.50
C VAL A 192 15.33 -37.86 9.15
N SER A 193 16.35 -38.56 8.66
CA SER A 193 16.98 -38.27 7.37
C SER A 193 16.01 -38.44 6.20
N LEU A 194 15.18 -39.50 6.22
CA LEU A 194 14.15 -39.75 5.21
C LEU A 194 13.09 -38.64 5.19
N VAL A 195 12.67 -38.18 6.36
CA VAL A 195 11.72 -37.06 6.51
C VAL A 195 12.34 -35.78 5.95
N VAL A 196 13.55 -35.40 6.36
CA VAL A 196 14.23 -34.19 5.84
C VAL A 196 14.40 -34.25 4.33
N TRP A 197 14.80 -35.42 3.80
CA TRP A 197 14.94 -35.63 2.37
C TRP A 197 13.61 -35.45 1.61
N SER A 198 12.51 -35.98 2.17
CA SER A 198 11.17 -35.81 1.61
C SER A 198 10.73 -34.35 1.58
N PHE A 199 10.92 -33.61 2.68
CA PHE A 199 10.60 -32.18 2.75
C PHE A 199 11.41 -31.33 1.76
N LYS A 200 12.69 -31.67 1.55
CA LYS A 200 13.55 -31.03 0.54
C LYS A 200 13.09 -31.32 -0.89
N ARG A 201 12.66 -32.55 -1.19
CA ARG A 201 12.12 -32.93 -2.52
C ARG A 201 10.83 -32.19 -2.87
N ILE A 202 10.00 -31.91 -1.87
CA ILE A 202 8.72 -31.20 -2.04
C ILE A 202 8.91 -29.67 -2.13
N LYS A 203 10.15 -29.13 -2.07
CA LYS A 203 10.46 -27.69 -1.96
C LYS A 203 9.73 -27.03 -0.79
N TRP A 204 9.44 -27.83 0.25
CA TRP A 204 8.96 -27.30 1.50
C TRP A 204 10.13 -26.63 2.23
N LEU A 205 11.27 -27.28 2.32
CA LEU A 205 12.53 -26.60 2.68
C LEU A 205 13.10 -25.84 1.49
#